data_AF-A0A399ZBB1-F1
#
_entry.id   AF-A0A399ZBB1-F1
#
_cell.length_a   1.000
_cell.length_b   1.000
_cell.length_c   1.000
_cell.angle_alpha   90.00
_cell.angle_beta   90.00
_cell.angle_gamma   90.00
#
_symmetry.space_group_name_H-M   'P 1'
#
loop_
_entity.id
_entity.type
_entity.pdbx_description
1 polymer ?
#
loop_
_entity_poly.entity_id
_entity_poly.type
_entity_poly.pdbx_seq_one_letter_code
_entity_poly.pdbx_strand_id
1 'polypeptide(L)'
;MLGRVSERLRGIIEVVPFECSCDSESPEIPMTSFFPYDALAWPEVAGLPRDVPLVLPLGSSFDSEQLAAQLGHPSRIGILPSIPFGWRGSGLAVPEALLAAYVRNLLDSLRDDGFTSVYALTPQGIDLGLGESQLRNTQHALLSNLYSLISDSERGKVILIPIGHTEQHGFHLALSVDTVIIEAIAKGTAGRVPAQAYALPVMPYGVSTHRASFAATLNAGGRAFEDFWLGVVDVLAARGFDRFYFMSGHGGNMSFLVNIVKYAGERHRRIFCATAFLHTAGRIGAAALEKYRASPIGGMGHAGELETSYMLHLRPDLCHMERVVDETDFVSTPDYYMDWIEGGSLIANPPWDDDTRTGAYGTGSLATAEKGRLWLEAAIEEKAAHVAEIHEQHRRREERREAGWGLWGKGR
;
A
#
# COMPACT_ATOMS: atom_id res chain seq x y z
N MET A 1 -37.25 21.06 33.55
CA MET A 1 -38.50 20.77 34.29
C MET A 1 -39.67 21.10 33.38
N LEU A 2 -40.42 20.04 33.00
CA LEU A 2 -41.89 19.95 32.91
C LEU A 2 -42.60 21.20 32.35
N GLY A 3 -43.13 21.20 31.12
CA GLY A 3 -44.17 20.28 30.62
C GLY A 3 -45.56 20.92 30.82
N ARG A 4 -46.33 21.06 29.73
CA ARG A 4 -47.81 21.20 29.65
C ARG A 4 -48.15 21.23 28.16
N VAL A 5 -48.69 20.15 27.55
CA VAL A 5 -50.09 19.68 27.65
C VAL A 5 -51.03 20.85 27.32
N SER A 6 -51.35 21.03 26.03
CA SER A 6 -52.57 20.51 25.36
C SER A 6 -53.85 21.10 25.92
N GLU A 7 -54.55 21.90 25.11
CA GLU A 7 -55.97 21.73 24.78
C GLU A 7 -56.45 22.91 23.93
N ARG A 8 -57.05 22.64 22.76
CA ARG A 8 -58.49 22.91 22.53
C ARG A 8 -58.91 22.59 21.08
N LEU A 9 -59.84 21.63 21.01
CA LEU A 9 -61.09 21.61 20.21
C LEU A 9 -60.92 21.63 18.68
N ARG A 10 -60.90 20.46 18.00
CA ARG A 10 -62.07 19.69 17.51
C ARG A 10 -63.17 20.54 16.87
N GLY A 11 -63.14 20.62 15.53
CA GLY A 11 -64.26 20.92 14.65
C GLY A 11 -64.30 19.89 13.53
N ILE A 12 -65.41 19.15 13.47
CA ILE A 12 -65.72 18.01 12.60
C ILE A 12 -66.18 18.52 11.23
N ILE A 13 -65.61 18.01 10.13
CA ILE A 13 -66.33 17.78 8.86
C ILE A 13 -65.78 16.49 8.24
N GLU A 14 -66.71 15.58 7.90
CA GLU A 14 -66.50 14.26 7.34
C GLU A 14 -65.94 14.27 5.91
N VAL A 15 -65.28 13.15 5.61
CA VAL A 15 -64.57 12.78 4.39
C VAL A 15 -65.57 12.38 3.28
N VAL A 16 -65.29 12.81 2.05
CA VAL A 16 -65.70 12.10 0.82
C VAL A 16 -64.41 11.82 0.03
N PRO A 17 -64.07 10.55 -0.30
CA PRO A 17 -62.80 10.25 -0.95
C PRO A 17 -62.89 10.51 -2.45
N PHE A 18 -61.90 11.21 -2.99
CA PHE A 18 -61.64 11.26 -4.42
C PHE A 18 -60.48 10.30 -4.69
N GLU A 19 -60.77 9.15 -5.26
CA GLU A 19 -59.76 8.24 -5.79
C GLU A 19 -59.11 8.91 -7.01
N CYS A 20 -57.80 9.17 -6.91
CA CYS A 20 -56.96 9.42 -8.08
C CYS A 20 -55.78 8.46 -7.98
N SER A 21 -55.87 7.35 -8.71
CA SER A 21 -54.79 6.40 -8.88
C SER A 21 -53.74 6.98 -9.82
N CYS A 22 -52.58 7.34 -9.28
CA CYS A 22 -51.37 7.55 -10.07
C CYS A 22 -50.15 7.60 -9.16
N ASP A 23 -49.82 6.48 -8.52
CA ASP A 23 -48.46 6.23 -8.10
C ASP A 23 -47.82 5.34 -9.16
N SER A 24 -47.24 6.00 -10.15
CA SER A 24 -46.20 5.41 -10.98
C SER A 24 -45.06 4.97 -10.06
N GLU A 25 -44.90 3.67 -9.87
CA GLU A 25 -43.62 3.12 -9.42
C GLU A 25 -42.57 3.60 -10.42
N SER A 26 -41.83 4.63 -10.00
CA SER A 26 -40.59 5.01 -10.66
C SER A 26 -39.70 3.77 -10.52
N PRO A 27 -39.19 3.17 -11.61
CA PRO A 27 -38.28 2.05 -11.45
C PRO A 27 -37.12 2.54 -10.60
N GLU A 28 -36.94 1.97 -9.40
CA GLU A 28 -35.73 2.17 -8.60
C GLU A 28 -34.57 1.82 -9.53
N ILE A 29 -33.82 2.84 -9.98
CA ILE A 29 -32.60 2.62 -10.73
C ILE A 29 -31.69 1.84 -9.76
N PRO A 30 -31.29 0.60 -10.08
CA PRO A 30 -30.46 -0.17 -9.18
C PRO A 30 -29.16 0.58 -8.96
N MET A 31 -28.98 1.09 -7.74
CA MET A 31 -27.79 1.85 -7.35
C MET A 31 -26.57 0.94 -7.38
N THR A 32 -25.53 1.33 -8.13
CA THR A 32 -24.25 0.64 -8.15
C THR A 32 -23.63 0.67 -6.75
N SER A 33 -23.34 -0.51 -6.20
CA SER A 33 -22.61 -0.66 -4.93
C SER A 33 -21.09 -0.65 -5.14
N PHE A 34 -20.34 -0.16 -4.17
CA PHE A 34 -18.87 -0.12 -4.22
C PHE A 34 -18.30 -0.94 -3.06
N PHE A 35 -17.23 -1.70 -3.31
CA PHE A 35 -16.51 -2.42 -2.26
C PHE A 35 -14.99 -2.18 -2.35
N PRO A 36 -14.29 -2.01 -1.21
CA PRO A 36 -12.84 -1.91 -1.19
C PRO A 36 -12.22 -3.29 -1.47
N TYR A 37 -11.45 -3.40 -2.54
CA TYR A 37 -10.85 -4.67 -2.98
C TYR A 37 -9.80 -5.17 -1.98
N ASP A 38 -9.02 -4.26 -1.40
CA ASP A 38 -7.93 -4.54 -0.46
C ASP A 38 -8.38 -4.85 0.97
N ALA A 39 -9.67 -4.71 1.26
CA ALA A 39 -10.29 -5.16 2.50
C ALA A 39 -10.73 -6.63 2.44
N LEU A 40 -10.73 -7.24 1.26
CA LEU A 40 -11.09 -8.64 1.09
C LEU A 40 -9.94 -9.55 1.54
N ALA A 41 -10.23 -10.75 2.02
CA ALA A 41 -9.24 -11.82 2.10
C ALA A 41 -9.26 -12.65 0.80
N TRP A 42 -8.30 -13.55 0.65
CA TRP A 42 -8.15 -14.34 -0.57
C TRP A 42 -9.42 -15.14 -0.96
N PRO A 43 -10.13 -15.82 -0.04
CA PRO A 43 -11.37 -16.55 -0.39
C PRO A 43 -12.45 -15.67 -1.02
N GLU A 44 -12.61 -14.44 -0.54
CA GLU A 44 -13.56 -13.49 -1.10
C GLU A 44 -13.20 -13.13 -2.55
N VAL A 45 -11.91 -12.88 -2.83
CA VAL A 45 -11.43 -12.59 -4.19
C VAL A 45 -11.57 -13.80 -5.11
N ALA A 46 -11.28 -15.00 -4.61
CA ALA A 46 -11.47 -16.25 -5.33
C ALA A 46 -12.96 -16.46 -5.71
N GLY A 47 -13.88 -16.01 -4.86
CA GLY A 47 -15.33 -16.07 -5.08
C GLY A 47 -15.91 -14.95 -5.94
N LEU A 48 -15.14 -13.93 -6.32
CA LEU A 48 -15.66 -12.83 -7.15
C LEU A 48 -16.04 -13.30 -8.56
N PRO A 49 -17.18 -12.83 -9.11
CA PRO A 49 -17.48 -12.95 -10.52
C PRO A 49 -16.36 -12.32 -11.35
N ARG A 50 -15.85 -13.04 -12.36
CA ARG A 50 -14.69 -12.58 -13.15
C ARG A 50 -15.01 -11.42 -14.09
N ASP A 51 -16.29 -11.16 -14.33
CA ASP A 51 -16.80 -10.01 -15.07
C ASP A 51 -17.06 -8.79 -14.20
N VAL A 52 -16.90 -8.88 -12.87
CA VAL A 52 -17.06 -7.74 -11.96
C VAL A 52 -16.07 -6.62 -12.33
N PRO A 53 -16.52 -5.36 -12.50
CA PRO A 53 -15.60 -4.26 -12.75
C PRO A 53 -14.68 -4.01 -11.57
N LEU A 54 -13.37 -4.04 -11.82
CA LEU A 54 -12.32 -3.68 -10.89
C LEU A 54 -11.61 -2.42 -11.38
N VAL A 55 -11.55 -1.40 -10.52
CA VAL A 55 -11.08 -0.06 -10.89
C VAL A 55 -9.93 0.34 -9.99
N LEU A 56 -8.79 0.65 -10.61
CA LEU A 56 -7.59 1.21 -9.99
C LEU A 56 -7.59 2.74 -10.13
N PRO A 57 -7.88 3.51 -9.06
CA PRO A 57 -7.89 4.96 -9.15
C PRO A 57 -6.50 5.57 -8.99
N LEU A 58 -6.21 6.59 -9.79
CA LEU A 58 -5.12 7.53 -9.53
C LEU A 58 -5.65 8.67 -8.67
N GLY A 59 -5.25 8.66 -7.38
CA GLY A 59 -5.79 9.54 -6.36
C GLY A 59 -7.04 8.99 -5.66
N SER A 60 -7.37 9.58 -4.51
CA SER A 60 -8.41 9.07 -3.59
C SER A 60 -9.80 9.68 -3.80
N SER A 61 -9.97 10.57 -4.76
CA SER A 61 -11.23 11.31 -4.96
C SER A 61 -11.74 11.12 -6.38
N PHE A 62 -12.95 10.60 -6.50
CA PHE A 62 -13.66 10.44 -7.77
C PHE A 62 -15.17 10.49 -7.55
N ASP A 63 -15.88 10.80 -8.63
CA ASP A 63 -17.34 10.79 -8.65
C ASP A 63 -17.87 9.36 -8.86
N SER A 64 -18.50 8.80 -7.84
CA SER A 64 -19.05 7.44 -7.89
C SER A 64 -20.13 7.25 -8.96
N GLU A 65 -20.99 8.25 -9.14
CA GLU A 65 -22.08 8.17 -10.13
C GLU A 65 -21.51 8.25 -11.54
N GLN A 66 -20.55 9.15 -11.76
CA GLN A 66 -19.85 9.23 -13.03
C GLN A 66 -19.11 7.93 -13.37
N LEU A 67 -18.45 7.33 -12.39
CA LEU A 67 -17.75 6.06 -12.56
C LEU A 67 -18.74 4.94 -12.91
N ALA A 68 -19.87 4.85 -12.20
CA ALA A 68 -20.92 3.89 -12.50
C ALA A 68 -21.47 4.08 -13.93
N ALA A 69 -21.76 5.33 -14.33
CA ALA A 69 -22.27 5.65 -15.66
C ALA A 69 -21.28 5.26 -16.78
N GLN A 70 -19.98 5.51 -16.60
CA GLN A 70 -18.94 5.10 -17.57
C GLN A 70 -18.87 3.58 -17.77
N LEU A 71 -19.26 2.81 -16.76
CA LEU A 71 -19.27 1.35 -16.78
C LEU A 71 -20.66 0.76 -17.08
N GLY A 72 -21.65 1.60 -17.41
CA GLY A 72 -23.01 1.16 -17.74
C GLY A 72 -23.84 0.73 -16.52
N HIS A 73 -23.62 1.33 -15.35
CA HIS A 73 -24.32 1.07 -14.10
C HIS A 73 -24.32 -0.42 -13.69
N PRO A 74 -23.13 -1.04 -13.50
CA PRO A 74 -23.06 -2.40 -12.98
C PRO A 74 -23.65 -2.46 -11.56
N SER A 75 -24.09 -3.64 -11.12
CA SER A 75 -24.63 -3.81 -9.75
C SER A 75 -23.59 -3.55 -8.65
N ARG A 76 -22.32 -3.84 -8.93
CA ARG A 76 -21.18 -3.65 -8.02
C ARG A 76 -19.89 -3.29 -8.75
N ILE A 77 -19.04 -2.51 -8.11
CA ILE A 77 -17.69 -2.15 -8.57
C ILE A 77 -16.69 -2.37 -7.43
N GLY A 78 -15.59 -3.07 -7.72
CA GLY A 78 -14.46 -3.18 -6.82
C GLY A 78 -13.50 -2.02 -7.00
N ILE A 79 -13.19 -1.32 -5.93
CA ILE A 79 -12.22 -0.22 -5.93
C ILE A 79 -10.92 -0.72 -5.32
N LEU A 80 -9.86 -0.71 -6.12
CA LEU A 80 -8.51 -1.02 -5.68
C LEU A 80 -7.92 0.15 -4.87
N PRO A 81 -6.89 -0.09 -4.03
CA PRO A 81 -6.12 0.97 -3.40
C PRO A 81 -5.67 2.02 -4.39
N SER A 82 -5.85 3.29 -4.07
CA SER A 82 -5.45 4.35 -4.99
C SER A 82 -3.93 4.44 -5.10
N ILE A 83 -3.42 4.68 -6.32
CA ILE A 83 -2.05 5.18 -6.49
C ILE A 83 -2.02 6.64 -6.01
N PRO A 84 -1.19 7.00 -5.02
CA PRO A 84 -1.26 8.32 -4.38
C PRO A 84 -0.60 9.45 -5.20
N PHE A 85 0.36 9.12 -6.06
CA PHE A 85 1.09 10.09 -6.89
C PHE A 85 1.74 9.43 -8.11
N GLY A 86 2.30 10.25 -9.01
CA GLY A 86 3.07 9.80 -10.18
C GLY A 86 2.61 10.42 -11.48
N TRP A 87 1.41 11.00 -11.53
CA TRP A 87 0.88 11.70 -12.71
C TRP A 87 1.07 13.22 -12.58
N ARG A 88 1.00 13.91 -13.71
CA ARG A 88 1.05 15.37 -13.75
C ARG A 88 -0.10 15.97 -12.92
N GLY A 89 0.24 16.82 -11.94
CA GLY A 89 -0.73 17.44 -11.02
C GLY A 89 -0.93 16.68 -9.70
N SER A 90 -0.27 15.53 -9.50
CA SER A 90 -0.31 14.80 -8.22
C SER A 90 0.63 15.37 -7.14
N GLY A 91 1.33 16.47 -7.44
CA GLY A 91 2.36 17.06 -6.57
C GLY A 91 3.71 16.32 -6.53
N LEU A 92 3.81 15.14 -7.13
CA LEU A 92 5.04 14.36 -7.33
C LEU A 92 4.90 13.50 -8.59
N ALA A 93 5.02 14.16 -9.74
CA ALA A 93 4.86 13.52 -11.04
C ALA A 93 6.17 12.86 -11.49
N VAL A 94 6.08 11.70 -12.14
CA VAL A 94 7.17 11.06 -12.89
C VAL A 94 6.84 11.11 -14.38
N PRO A 95 7.79 10.79 -15.30
CA PRO A 95 7.44 10.64 -16.71
C PRO A 95 6.29 9.64 -16.90
N GLU A 96 5.27 10.02 -17.67
CA GLU A 96 4.02 9.25 -17.81
C GLU A 96 4.26 7.81 -18.29
N ALA A 97 5.29 7.57 -19.10
CA ALA A 97 5.67 6.24 -19.54
C ALA A 97 6.04 5.30 -18.38
N LEU A 98 6.67 5.81 -17.32
CA LEU A 98 7.03 5.02 -16.14
C LEU A 98 5.79 4.61 -15.36
N LEU A 99 4.89 5.57 -15.11
CA LEU A 99 3.61 5.30 -14.46
C LEU A 99 2.74 4.36 -15.31
N ALA A 100 2.72 4.55 -16.64
CA ALA A 100 1.96 3.71 -17.56
C ALA A 100 2.42 2.25 -17.52
N ALA A 101 3.74 2.00 -17.51
CA ALA A 101 4.28 0.64 -17.37
C ALA A 101 3.89 0.02 -16.03
N TYR A 102 4.01 0.79 -14.94
CA TYR A 102 3.65 0.38 -13.59
C TYR A 102 2.17 -0.01 -13.51
N VAL A 103 1.27 0.86 -13.95
CA VAL A 103 -0.20 0.64 -13.95
C VAL A 103 -0.58 -0.55 -14.83
N ARG A 104 0.04 -0.70 -16.00
CA ARG A 104 -0.27 -1.79 -16.92
C ARG A 104 0.01 -3.15 -16.29
N ASN A 105 1.15 -3.32 -15.62
CA ASN A 105 1.48 -4.56 -14.91
C ASN A 105 0.47 -4.90 -13.79
N LEU A 106 -0.05 -3.89 -13.09
CA LEU A 106 -1.09 -4.10 -12.07
C LEU A 106 -2.40 -4.56 -12.70
N LEU A 107 -2.83 -3.94 -13.81
CA LEU A 107 -4.03 -4.38 -14.53
C LEU A 107 -3.86 -5.79 -15.12
N ASP A 108 -2.66 -6.10 -15.65
CA ASP A 108 -2.35 -7.42 -16.16
C ASP A 108 -2.39 -8.48 -15.06
N SER A 109 -1.97 -8.14 -13.82
CA SER A 109 -2.11 -9.05 -12.67
C SER A 109 -3.56 -9.46 -12.43
N LEU A 110 -4.51 -8.53 -12.51
CA LEU A 110 -5.94 -8.85 -12.40
C LEU A 110 -6.45 -9.69 -13.58
N ARG A 111 -5.95 -9.45 -14.79
CA ARG A 111 -6.32 -10.24 -15.98
C ARG A 111 -5.82 -11.68 -15.88
N ASP A 112 -4.62 -11.87 -15.33
CA ASP A 112 -4.05 -13.18 -15.10
C ASP A 112 -4.85 -13.97 -14.04
N ASP A 113 -5.46 -13.27 -13.08
CA ASP A 113 -6.48 -13.83 -12.17
C ASP A 113 -7.86 -14.06 -12.84
N GLY A 114 -7.95 -13.84 -14.15
CA GLY A 114 -9.12 -14.09 -14.98
C GLY A 114 -10.14 -12.95 -15.03
N PHE A 115 -9.89 -11.80 -14.39
CA PHE A 115 -10.83 -10.68 -14.46
C PHE A 115 -10.85 -10.04 -15.85
N THR A 116 -12.03 -9.90 -16.43
CA THR A 116 -12.20 -9.37 -17.79
C THR A 116 -12.49 -7.86 -17.82
N SER A 117 -13.01 -7.32 -16.72
CA SER A 117 -13.43 -5.92 -16.57
C SER A 117 -12.48 -5.16 -15.66
N VAL A 118 -11.28 -4.82 -16.14
CA VAL A 118 -10.24 -4.14 -15.34
C VAL A 118 -9.89 -2.77 -15.92
N TYR A 119 -9.87 -1.75 -15.06
CA TYR A 119 -9.76 -0.36 -15.49
C TYR A 119 -8.83 0.46 -14.59
N ALA A 120 -8.12 1.43 -15.17
CA ALA A 120 -7.51 2.51 -14.43
C ALA A 120 -8.38 3.78 -14.54
N LEU A 121 -8.73 4.38 -13.41
CA LEU A 121 -9.44 5.66 -13.37
C LEU A 121 -8.44 6.80 -13.22
N THR A 122 -8.34 7.62 -14.27
CA THR A 122 -7.32 8.66 -14.41
C THR A 122 -7.93 10.06 -14.35
N PRO A 123 -7.27 11.05 -13.73
CA PRO A 123 -7.68 12.45 -13.83
C PRO A 123 -7.77 12.95 -15.28
N GLN A 124 -8.64 13.92 -15.51
CA GLN A 124 -8.78 14.54 -16.83
C GLN A 124 -7.44 15.07 -17.35
N GLY A 125 -7.11 14.73 -18.60
CA GLY A 125 -5.89 15.20 -19.28
C GLY A 125 -4.62 14.38 -19.02
N ILE A 126 -4.72 13.27 -18.27
CA ILE A 126 -3.66 12.26 -18.14
C ILE A 126 -3.96 11.13 -19.13
N ASP A 127 -3.00 10.71 -19.95
CA ASP A 127 -3.20 9.56 -20.84
C ASP A 127 -2.04 8.57 -20.71
N LEU A 128 -2.31 7.39 -20.15
CA LEU A 128 -1.31 6.34 -19.97
C LEU A 128 -1.30 5.34 -21.14
N GLY A 129 -2.08 5.58 -22.20
CA GLY A 129 -2.14 4.68 -23.35
C GLY A 129 -2.65 3.28 -22.97
N LEU A 130 -3.69 3.23 -22.13
CA LEU A 130 -4.34 1.98 -21.69
C LEU A 130 -5.57 1.61 -22.53
N GLY A 131 -5.89 2.39 -23.58
CA GLY A 131 -7.02 2.13 -24.47
C GLY A 131 -8.35 2.12 -23.72
N GLU A 132 -9.17 1.11 -23.97
CA GLU A 132 -10.50 0.92 -23.35
C GLU A 132 -10.43 0.65 -21.84
N SER A 133 -9.28 0.22 -21.32
CA SER A 133 -9.05 0.05 -19.88
C SER A 133 -8.77 1.37 -19.15
N GLN A 134 -8.93 2.53 -19.80
CA GLN A 134 -8.72 3.85 -19.18
C GLN A 134 -10.03 4.61 -19.03
N LEU A 135 -10.47 4.80 -17.78
CA LEU A 135 -11.61 5.64 -17.43
C LEU A 135 -11.15 7.04 -17.08
N ARG A 136 -12.07 8.00 -17.18
CA ARG A 136 -11.81 9.43 -16.92
C ARG A 136 -12.55 9.91 -15.70
N ASN A 137 -11.82 10.44 -14.74
CA ASN A 137 -12.39 11.20 -13.65
C ASN A 137 -12.48 12.67 -14.06
N THR A 138 -13.70 13.19 -14.23
CA THR A 138 -13.91 14.61 -14.56
C THR A 138 -14.23 15.46 -13.35
N GLN A 139 -14.25 14.88 -12.14
CA GLN A 139 -14.34 15.68 -10.93
C GLN A 139 -13.06 16.54 -10.79
N HIS A 140 -13.26 17.85 -10.87
CA HIS A 140 -12.29 18.92 -10.60
C HIS A 140 -11.00 18.94 -11.45
N ALA A 141 -11.11 19.51 -12.65
CA ALA A 141 -10.01 20.19 -13.35
C ALA A 141 -9.54 21.51 -12.68
N LEU A 142 -9.75 21.69 -11.37
CA LEU A 142 -9.40 22.89 -10.61
C LEU A 142 -8.80 22.41 -9.28
N LEU A 143 -7.48 22.19 -9.19
CA LEU A 143 -6.49 23.14 -8.66
C LEU A 143 -5.07 22.73 -9.12
N SER A 144 -4.78 22.83 -10.41
CA SER A 144 -3.60 22.19 -11.01
C SER A 144 -2.27 22.96 -10.92
N ASN A 145 -2.09 23.95 -10.03
CA ASN A 145 -0.82 24.71 -9.96
C ASN A 145 -0.24 24.97 -8.56
N LEU A 146 -0.83 24.49 -7.45
CA LEU A 146 -0.41 24.89 -6.10
C LEU A 146 -0.08 23.77 -5.10
N TYR A 147 -0.38 22.50 -5.40
CA TYR A 147 -0.10 21.40 -4.47
C TYR A 147 1.15 20.64 -4.88
N SER A 148 2.26 20.96 -4.23
CA SER A 148 3.37 20.00 -4.13
C SER A 148 3.03 19.01 -3.04
N LEU A 149 3.20 17.72 -3.31
CA LEU A 149 2.92 16.65 -2.33
C LEU A 149 3.79 16.81 -1.08
N ILE A 150 5.00 17.31 -1.27
CA ILE A 150 5.97 17.65 -0.23
C ILE A 150 6.41 19.11 -0.40
N SER A 151 6.36 19.91 0.66
CA SER A 151 6.81 21.31 0.64
C SER A 151 8.34 21.41 0.56
N ASP A 152 8.86 22.43 -0.11
CA ASP A 152 10.31 22.72 -0.14
C ASP A 152 10.88 23.09 1.24
N SER A 153 10.01 23.44 2.21
CA SER A 153 10.39 23.60 3.63
C SER A 153 10.86 22.31 4.30
N GLU A 154 10.54 21.15 3.70
CA GLU A 154 10.92 19.84 4.22
C GLU A 154 12.33 19.42 3.77
N ARG A 155 13.02 20.23 2.95
CA ARG A 155 14.41 19.96 2.54
C ARG A 155 15.31 19.83 3.76
N GLY A 156 16.32 18.96 3.64
CA GLY A 156 17.22 18.64 4.74
C GLY A 156 16.68 17.57 5.69
N LYS A 157 15.39 17.22 5.65
CA LYS A 157 14.83 16.05 6.34
C LYS A 157 15.09 14.76 5.55
N VAL A 158 14.98 13.62 6.21
CA VAL A 158 14.90 12.31 5.57
C VAL A 158 13.49 12.11 5.02
N ILE A 159 13.38 11.88 3.72
CA ILE A 159 12.11 11.55 3.08
C ILE A 159 11.87 10.06 3.25
N LEU A 160 10.89 9.69 4.08
CA LEU A 160 10.44 8.31 4.25
C LEU A 160 9.53 7.96 3.08
N ILE A 161 9.86 6.86 2.40
CA ILE A 161 9.14 6.36 1.22
C ILE A 161 8.55 5.00 1.60
N PRO A 162 7.35 4.96 2.22
CA PRO A 162 6.68 3.72 2.57
C PRO A 162 6.07 3.04 1.34
N ILE A 163 6.37 1.75 1.18
CA ILE A 163 5.91 0.92 0.08
C ILE A 163 5.32 -0.35 0.68
N GLY A 164 4.02 -0.51 0.55
CA GLY A 164 3.30 -1.71 0.92
C GLY A 164 3.13 -2.65 -0.27
N HIS A 165 2.04 -3.39 -0.22
CA HIS A 165 1.61 -4.29 -1.28
C HIS A 165 0.11 -4.59 -1.13
N THR A 166 -0.45 -5.19 -2.19
CA THR A 166 -1.81 -5.74 -2.20
C THR A 166 -1.68 -7.21 -2.60
N GLU A 167 -1.81 -8.11 -1.62
CA GLU A 167 -1.48 -9.53 -1.77
C GLU A 167 -2.30 -10.42 -0.84
N GLN A 168 -2.60 -11.63 -1.29
CA GLN A 168 -3.21 -12.67 -0.46
C GLN A 168 -2.41 -12.86 0.85
N HIS A 169 -3.08 -12.94 1.99
CA HIS A 169 -2.44 -13.24 3.27
C HIS A 169 -3.19 -14.37 3.97
N GLY A 170 -3.23 -15.53 3.30
CA GLY A 170 -4.00 -16.67 3.76
C GLY A 170 -5.51 -16.42 3.72
N PHE A 171 -6.25 -17.21 4.50
CA PHE A 171 -7.71 -17.11 4.56
C PHE A 171 -8.24 -16.05 5.53
N HIS A 172 -7.40 -15.57 6.46
CA HIS A 172 -7.83 -14.78 7.61
C HIS A 172 -7.48 -13.30 7.55
N LEU A 173 -6.54 -12.88 6.70
CA LEU A 173 -6.14 -11.47 6.59
C LEU A 173 -6.55 -10.85 5.26
N ALA A 174 -6.86 -9.56 5.31
CA ALA A 174 -7.15 -8.76 4.13
C ALA A 174 -5.91 -8.52 3.25
N LEU A 175 -6.11 -8.17 1.98
CA LEU A 175 -4.99 -7.95 1.05
C LEU A 175 -4.08 -6.76 1.41
N SER A 176 -4.55 -5.86 2.26
CA SER A 176 -3.91 -4.59 2.62
C SER A 176 -2.83 -4.69 3.72
N VAL A 177 -2.52 -5.89 4.23
CA VAL A 177 -1.63 -6.12 5.39
C VAL A 177 -0.33 -5.33 5.30
N ASP A 178 0.46 -5.53 4.23
CA ASP A 178 1.75 -4.87 4.03
C ASP A 178 1.63 -3.34 4.03
N THR A 179 0.57 -2.84 3.40
CA THR A 179 0.28 -1.41 3.28
C THR A 179 -0.10 -0.82 4.64
N VAL A 180 -0.99 -1.47 5.39
CA VAL A 180 -1.43 -1.03 6.72
C VAL A 180 -0.24 -0.96 7.69
N ILE A 181 0.60 -1.99 7.71
CA ILE A 181 1.76 -2.08 8.60
C ILE A 181 2.78 -0.97 8.31
N ILE A 182 3.21 -0.86 7.05
CA ILE A 182 4.28 0.09 6.71
C ILE A 182 3.82 1.54 6.80
N GLU A 183 2.53 1.81 6.53
CA GLU A 183 1.96 3.14 6.69
C GLU A 183 1.95 3.56 8.16
N ALA A 184 1.52 2.66 9.06
CA ALA A 184 1.51 2.93 10.50
C ALA A 184 2.92 3.21 11.04
N ILE A 185 3.90 2.41 10.61
CA ILE A 185 5.30 2.61 11.00
C ILE A 185 5.85 3.93 10.45
N ALA A 186 5.66 4.24 9.17
CA ALA A 186 6.18 5.47 8.57
C ALA A 186 5.54 6.73 9.19
N LYS A 187 4.22 6.74 9.41
CA LYS A 187 3.52 7.82 10.11
C LYS A 187 4.02 7.95 11.55
N GLY A 188 4.16 6.83 12.27
CA GLY A 188 4.69 6.81 13.63
C GLY A 188 6.13 7.34 13.73
N THR A 189 6.99 6.95 12.80
CA THR A 189 8.38 7.44 12.72
C THR A 189 8.43 8.93 12.45
N ALA A 190 7.72 9.42 11.43
CA ALA A 190 7.65 10.86 11.14
C ALA A 190 7.08 11.65 12.32
N GLY A 191 6.05 11.13 12.99
CA GLY A 191 5.47 11.74 14.19
C GLY A 191 6.42 11.77 15.39
N ARG A 192 7.34 10.80 15.51
CA ARG A 192 8.34 10.74 16.58
C ARG A 192 9.52 11.69 16.34
N VAL A 193 9.89 11.92 15.08
CA VAL A 193 11.00 12.82 14.69
C VAL A 193 10.59 13.86 13.63
N PRO A 194 9.57 14.70 13.89
CA PRO A 194 8.94 15.55 12.88
C PRO A 194 9.87 16.64 12.33
N ALA A 195 10.91 17.01 13.08
CA ALA A 195 11.94 17.94 12.62
C ALA A 195 12.99 17.29 11.69
N GLN A 196 13.08 15.96 11.68
CA GLN A 196 14.14 15.22 10.99
C GLN A 196 13.64 14.37 9.82
N ALA A 197 12.35 14.02 9.78
CA ALA A 197 11.77 13.19 8.74
C ALA A 197 10.42 13.71 8.25
N TYR A 198 10.09 13.35 7.00
CA TYR A 198 8.78 13.56 6.39
C TYR A 198 8.37 12.28 5.67
N ALA A 199 7.17 11.76 5.95
CA ALA A 199 6.66 10.56 5.27
C ALA A 199 5.82 10.94 4.05
N LEU A 200 6.17 10.39 2.89
CA LEU A 200 5.29 10.39 1.72
C LEU A 200 4.07 9.48 2.00
N PRO A 201 2.95 9.67 1.26
CA PRO A 201 1.87 8.69 1.26
C PRO A 201 2.39 7.29 0.89
N VAL A 202 1.82 6.26 1.51
CA VAL A 202 2.17 4.87 1.22
C VAL A 202 1.77 4.49 -0.21
N MET A 203 2.69 3.85 -0.93
CA MET A 203 2.37 3.19 -2.19
C MET A 203 1.86 1.78 -1.89
N PRO A 204 0.61 1.42 -2.22
CA PRO A 204 0.04 0.11 -1.86
C PRO A 204 0.42 -1.02 -2.84
N TYR A 205 1.44 -0.77 -3.68
CA TYR A 205 1.85 -1.65 -4.75
C TYR A 205 3.37 -1.79 -4.76
N GLY A 206 3.81 -3.00 -5.06
CA GLY A 206 5.20 -3.42 -5.02
C GLY A 206 5.48 -4.49 -6.05
N VAL A 207 6.52 -5.28 -5.81
CA VAL A 207 6.87 -6.43 -6.65
C VAL A 207 6.62 -7.70 -5.86
N SER A 208 5.80 -8.58 -6.40
CA SER A 208 5.68 -9.97 -5.93
C SER A 208 6.04 -10.92 -7.07
N THR A 209 6.93 -11.86 -6.76
CA THR A 209 7.42 -12.87 -7.69
C THR A 209 6.66 -14.20 -7.60
N HIS A 210 5.60 -14.28 -6.78
CA HIS A 210 4.94 -15.54 -6.40
C HIS A 210 3.45 -15.60 -6.72
N ARG A 211 3.00 -14.76 -7.65
CA ARG A 211 1.59 -14.56 -7.99
C ARG A 211 0.90 -15.72 -8.72
N ALA A 212 1.64 -16.71 -9.24
CA ALA A 212 1.06 -17.77 -10.08
C ALA A 212 0.24 -18.78 -9.25
N SER A 213 0.54 -18.91 -7.97
CA SER A 213 -0.02 -19.92 -7.08
C SER A 213 -1.37 -19.49 -6.50
N PHE A 214 -1.53 -18.20 -6.21
CA PHE A 214 -2.71 -17.65 -5.54
C PHE A 214 -3.14 -16.32 -6.17
N ALA A 215 -4.42 -16.23 -6.53
CA ALA A 215 -5.03 -14.99 -7.01
C ALA A 215 -5.01 -13.89 -5.93
N ALA A 216 -5.32 -12.66 -6.33
CA ALA A 216 -5.37 -11.44 -5.50
C ALA A 216 -4.05 -10.70 -5.29
N THR A 217 -2.92 -11.26 -5.74
CA THR A 217 -1.60 -10.64 -5.61
C THR A 217 -1.24 -9.79 -6.82
N LEU A 218 -1.04 -8.49 -6.58
CA LEU A 218 -0.78 -7.50 -7.63
C LEU A 218 0.71 -7.24 -7.80
N ASN A 219 1.22 -7.33 -9.02
CA ASN A 219 2.63 -7.10 -9.31
C ASN A 219 2.83 -5.86 -10.18
N ALA A 220 3.58 -4.88 -9.68
CA ALA A 220 3.97 -3.70 -10.47
C ALA A 220 5.04 -4.00 -11.54
N GLY A 221 5.64 -5.21 -11.49
CA GLY A 221 6.71 -5.65 -12.38
C GLY A 221 8.07 -5.05 -12.02
N GLY A 222 9.07 -5.90 -11.80
CA GLY A 222 10.37 -5.50 -11.22
C GLY A 222 11.04 -4.30 -11.90
N ARG A 223 11.14 -4.29 -13.23
CA ARG A 223 11.76 -3.17 -13.97
C ARG A 223 10.94 -1.89 -13.87
N ALA A 224 9.62 -1.98 -14.05
CA ALA A 224 8.74 -0.81 -13.98
C ALA A 224 8.71 -0.22 -12.56
N PHE A 225 8.79 -1.08 -11.54
CA PHE A 225 8.94 -0.67 -10.14
C PHE A 225 10.25 0.08 -9.90
N GLU A 226 11.38 -0.47 -10.32
CA GLU A 226 12.69 0.20 -10.19
C GLU A 226 12.72 1.54 -10.92
N ASP A 227 12.27 1.57 -12.18
CA ASP A 227 12.27 2.77 -13.00
C ASP A 227 11.36 3.85 -12.41
N PHE A 228 10.16 3.48 -11.94
CA PHE A 228 9.24 4.41 -11.29
C PHE A 228 9.87 5.08 -10.08
N TRP A 229 10.43 4.29 -9.16
CA TRP A 229 11.03 4.82 -7.93
C TRP A 229 12.32 5.59 -8.17
N LEU A 230 13.12 5.21 -9.16
CA LEU A 230 14.24 6.02 -9.60
C LEU A 230 13.76 7.36 -10.17
N GLY A 231 12.67 7.36 -10.95
CA GLY A 231 12.03 8.59 -11.43
C GLY A 231 11.53 9.49 -10.30
N VAL A 232 10.97 8.91 -9.23
CA VAL A 232 10.58 9.65 -8.02
C VAL A 232 11.79 10.30 -7.36
N VAL A 233 12.90 9.55 -7.19
CA VAL A 233 14.14 10.09 -6.62
C VAL A 233 14.74 11.16 -7.52
N ASP A 234 14.73 10.97 -8.84
CA ASP A 234 15.24 11.95 -9.81
C ASP A 234 14.51 13.31 -9.65
N VAL A 235 13.19 13.29 -9.49
CA VAL A 235 12.36 14.49 -9.29
C VAL A 235 12.65 15.14 -7.94
N LEU A 236 12.73 14.37 -6.86
CA LEU A 236 13.02 14.91 -5.52
C LEU A 236 14.44 15.45 -5.42
N ALA A 237 15.42 14.76 -6.00
CA ALA A 237 16.81 15.20 -6.02
C ALA A 237 16.98 16.50 -6.84
N ALA A 238 16.31 16.60 -7.99
CA ALA A 238 16.28 17.84 -8.77
C ALA A 238 15.67 19.02 -7.99
N ARG A 239 14.73 18.72 -7.09
CA ARG A 239 14.14 19.67 -6.14
C ARG A 239 14.99 19.89 -4.89
N GLY A 240 16.20 19.33 -4.79
CA GLY A 240 17.12 19.58 -3.69
C GLY A 240 16.85 18.79 -2.40
N PHE A 241 16.04 17.74 -2.46
CA PHE A 241 16.00 16.72 -1.41
C PHE A 241 17.19 15.77 -1.58
N ASP A 242 17.81 15.38 -0.47
CA ASP A 242 19.13 14.73 -0.48
C ASP A 242 19.22 13.52 0.45
N ARG A 243 18.18 13.20 1.21
CA ARG A 243 18.14 12.06 2.14
C ARG A 243 16.85 11.27 1.91
N PHE A 244 16.98 10.00 1.55
CA PHE A 244 15.85 9.13 1.23
C PHE A 244 15.93 7.84 2.03
N TYR A 245 14.80 7.42 2.58
CA TYR A 245 14.66 6.14 3.25
C TYR A 245 13.49 5.35 2.66
N PHE A 246 13.80 4.37 1.83
CA PHE A 246 12.83 3.40 1.34
C PHE A 246 12.49 2.40 2.46
N MET A 247 11.20 2.24 2.72
CA MET A 247 10.68 1.38 3.78
C MET A 247 9.69 0.40 3.17
N SER A 248 9.97 -0.90 3.28
CA SER A 248 9.07 -1.94 2.73
C SER A 248 8.19 -2.56 3.81
N GLY A 249 6.91 -2.71 3.48
CA GLY A 249 5.98 -3.62 4.16
C GLY A 249 6.07 -5.05 3.66
N HIS A 250 6.54 -5.25 2.43
CA HIS A 250 6.51 -6.53 1.70
C HIS A 250 7.91 -7.07 1.40
N GLY A 251 8.13 -8.37 1.62
CA GLY A 251 9.43 -9.02 1.39
C GLY A 251 9.90 -8.97 -0.08
N GLY A 252 8.99 -9.18 -1.03
CA GLY A 252 9.32 -9.25 -2.47
C GLY A 252 9.89 -7.95 -3.06
N ASN A 253 9.70 -6.81 -2.39
CA ASN A 253 10.27 -5.54 -2.81
C ASN A 253 11.81 -5.48 -2.65
N MET A 254 12.39 -6.32 -1.79
CA MET A 254 13.67 -6.00 -1.16
C MET A 254 14.88 -6.00 -2.08
N SER A 255 14.97 -6.99 -2.97
CA SER A 255 16.03 -7.04 -3.98
C SER A 255 15.99 -5.81 -4.90
N PHE A 256 14.79 -5.36 -5.27
CA PHE A 256 14.57 -4.17 -6.10
C PHE A 256 14.89 -2.86 -5.36
N LEU A 257 14.54 -2.75 -4.07
CA LEU A 257 14.89 -1.57 -3.26
C LEU A 257 16.40 -1.41 -3.08
N VAL A 258 17.13 -2.53 -2.94
CA VAL A 258 18.60 -2.51 -2.92
C VAL A 258 19.14 -1.95 -4.24
N ASN A 259 18.61 -2.40 -5.39
CA ASN A 259 19.00 -1.86 -6.70
C ASN A 259 18.69 -0.37 -6.82
N ILE A 260 17.48 0.06 -6.44
CA ILE A 260 17.06 1.47 -6.48
C ILE A 260 18.03 2.34 -5.66
N VAL A 261 18.35 1.94 -4.42
CA VAL A 261 19.29 2.69 -3.56
C VAL A 261 20.67 2.84 -4.22
N LYS A 262 21.19 1.77 -4.85
CA LYS A 262 22.51 1.79 -5.51
C LYS A 262 22.50 2.68 -6.75
N TYR A 263 21.51 2.53 -7.62
CA TYR A 263 21.38 3.35 -8.83
C TYR A 263 21.10 4.81 -8.52
N ALA A 264 20.23 5.10 -7.55
CA ALA A 264 19.95 6.47 -7.11
C ALA A 264 21.21 7.17 -6.59
N GLY A 265 22.00 6.48 -5.75
CA GLY A 265 23.26 7.01 -5.23
C GLY A 265 24.31 7.28 -6.31
N GLU A 266 24.35 6.47 -7.37
CA GLU A 266 25.23 6.69 -8.52
C GLU A 266 24.75 7.84 -9.40
N ARG A 267 23.44 7.90 -9.71
CA ARG A 267 22.82 8.98 -10.50
C ARG A 267 22.96 10.35 -9.83
N HIS A 268 22.74 10.40 -8.52
CA HIS A 268 22.73 11.63 -7.73
C HIS A 268 23.79 11.57 -6.64
N ARG A 269 25.05 11.78 -7.03
CA ARG A 269 26.20 11.58 -6.12
C ARG A 269 26.11 12.33 -4.79
N ARG A 270 25.32 13.41 -4.68
CA ARG A 270 25.16 14.19 -3.44
C ARG A 270 24.17 13.62 -2.44
N ILE A 271 23.27 12.72 -2.84
CA ILE A 271 22.23 12.19 -1.95
C ILE A 271 22.79 11.11 -1.01
N PHE A 272 22.05 10.82 0.05
CA PHE A 272 22.13 9.60 0.82
C PHE A 272 20.80 8.85 0.70
N CYS A 273 20.83 7.71 0.01
CA CYS A 273 19.65 6.86 -0.20
C CYS A 273 19.87 5.54 0.53
N ALA A 274 18.89 5.11 1.32
CA ALA A 274 18.98 3.91 2.13
C ALA A 274 17.68 3.10 2.12
N THR A 275 17.81 1.81 2.46
CA THR A 275 16.71 0.89 2.73
C THR A 275 17.13 -0.07 3.85
N ALA A 276 16.17 -0.76 4.48
CA ALA A 276 16.39 -1.83 5.45
C ALA A 276 15.54 -3.04 5.05
N PHE A 277 15.93 -4.25 5.47
CA PHE A 277 15.35 -5.49 4.94
C PHE A 277 13.83 -5.61 5.07
N LEU A 278 13.21 -5.26 6.20
CA LEU A 278 11.75 -5.23 6.29
C LEU A 278 11.30 -4.28 7.43
N HIS A 279 10.00 -4.14 7.60
CA HIS A 279 9.39 -3.18 8.53
C HIS A 279 9.87 -3.32 9.98
N THR A 280 10.13 -4.53 10.48
CA THR A 280 10.63 -4.79 11.86
C THR A 280 12.13 -5.07 11.91
N ALA A 281 12.86 -4.74 10.83
CA ALA A 281 14.29 -5.02 10.74
C ALA A 281 15.16 -3.96 11.42
N GLY A 282 16.08 -4.47 12.23
CA GLY A 282 17.08 -3.72 12.99
C GLY A 282 17.32 -4.37 14.36
N ARG A 283 18.23 -3.78 15.16
CA ARG A 283 18.64 -4.32 16.46
C ARG A 283 17.51 -4.31 17.52
N ILE A 284 16.72 -3.25 17.58
CA ILE A 284 15.58 -3.03 18.46
C ILE A 284 14.43 -3.93 18.01
N GLY A 285 14.13 -3.93 16.71
CA GLY A 285 13.08 -4.77 16.13
C GLY A 285 13.34 -6.27 16.34
N ALA A 286 14.55 -6.73 16.02
CA ALA A 286 14.95 -8.13 16.24
C ALA A 286 14.91 -8.54 17.72
N ALA A 287 15.37 -7.67 18.63
CA ALA A 287 15.29 -7.93 20.06
C ALA A 287 13.84 -8.01 20.58
N ALA A 288 12.93 -7.20 20.03
CA ALA A 288 11.51 -7.26 20.35
C ALA A 288 10.84 -8.52 19.78
N LEU A 289 11.21 -8.93 18.56
CA LEU A 289 10.73 -10.19 17.97
C LEU A 289 11.14 -11.38 18.84
N GLU A 290 12.43 -11.51 19.16
CA GLU A 290 12.95 -12.59 20.02
C GLU A 290 12.26 -12.64 21.38
N LYS A 291 11.98 -11.47 21.98
CA LYS A 291 11.37 -11.38 23.31
C LYS A 291 9.89 -11.80 23.35
N TYR A 292 9.12 -11.49 22.31
CA TYR A 292 7.66 -11.61 22.34
C TYR A 292 7.10 -12.70 21.42
N ARG A 293 7.92 -13.23 20.51
CA ARG A 293 7.59 -14.36 19.65
C ARG A 293 7.15 -15.57 20.48
N ALA A 294 6.09 -16.24 20.05
CA ALA A 294 5.64 -17.51 20.62
C ALA A 294 5.82 -18.69 19.66
N SER A 295 5.81 -18.44 18.35
CA SER A 295 6.05 -19.45 17.32
C SER A 295 7.54 -19.83 17.21
N PRO A 296 7.87 -21.04 16.73
CA PRO A 296 9.24 -21.36 16.35
C PRO A 296 9.68 -20.57 15.10
N ILE A 297 10.95 -20.69 14.73
CA ILE A 297 11.42 -20.25 13.40
C ILE A 297 10.51 -20.87 12.34
N GLY A 298 10.04 -20.03 11.42
CA GLY A 298 9.05 -20.40 10.41
C GLY A 298 7.62 -19.97 10.72
N GLY A 299 7.34 -19.50 11.93
CA GLY A 299 6.01 -19.01 12.31
C GLY A 299 5.67 -17.58 11.89
N MET A 300 6.61 -16.82 11.32
CA MET A 300 6.42 -15.41 10.96
C MET A 300 6.74 -15.07 9.49
N GLY A 301 6.72 -16.06 8.59
CA GLY A 301 7.06 -15.85 7.18
C GLY A 301 6.07 -14.96 6.41
N HIS A 302 4.81 -15.38 6.33
CA HIS A 302 3.73 -14.72 5.59
C HIS A 302 2.37 -15.08 6.18
N ALA A 303 1.52 -14.09 6.44
CA ALA A 303 0.28 -14.22 7.19
C ALA A 303 0.45 -14.92 8.58
N GLY A 304 1.68 -14.91 9.10
CA GLY A 304 2.08 -15.60 10.32
C GLY A 304 1.77 -14.81 11.60
N GLU A 305 2.44 -15.18 12.70
CA GLU A 305 2.21 -14.59 14.01
C GLU A 305 2.43 -13.07 14.01
N LEU A 306 3.46 -12.60 13.29
CA LEU A 306 3.88 -11.20 13.26
C LEU A 306 2.83 -10.29 12.61
N GLU A 307 2.52 -10.55 11.34
CA GLU A 307 1.57 -9.76 10.54
C GLU A 307 0.15 -9.83 11.12
N THR A 308 -0.28 -11.03 11.51
CA THR A 308 -1.59 -11.19 12.16
C THR A 308 -1.66 -10.39 13.46
N SER A 309 -0.58 -10.33 14.25
CA SER A 309 -0.56 -9.52 15.48
C SER A 309 -0.62 -8.03 15.17
N TYR A 310 0.12 -7.56 14.16
CA TYR A 310 0.02 -6.17 13.70
C TYR A 310 -1.40 -5.82 13.29
N MET A 311 -2.03 -6.66 12.48
CA MET A 311 -3.39 -6.42 11.99
C MET A 311 -4.43 -6.46 13.12
N LEU A 312 -4.32 -7.39 14.07
CA LEU A 312 -5.18 -7.41 15.27
C LEU A 312 -5.07 -6.12 16.11
N HIS A 313 -3.91 -5.45 16.08
CA HIS A 313 -3.73 -4.16 16.74
C HIS A 313 -4.26 -2.99 15.92
N LEU A 314 -3.94 -2.95 14.62
CA LEU A 314 -4.17 -1.80 13.73
C LEU A 314 -5.57 -1.79 13.11
N ARG A 315 -6.03 -2.95 12.64
CA ARG A 315 -7.26 -3.16 11.87
C ARG A 315 -7.90 -4.51 12.23
N PRO A 316 -8.33 -4.72 13.48
CA PRO A 316 -8.96 -5.97 13.91
C PRO A 316 -10.25 -6.28 13.12
N ASP A 317 -10.88 -5.27 12.53
CA ASP A 317 -12.03 -5.40 11.64
C ASP A 317 -11.73 -6.10 10.31
N LEU A 318 -10.45 -6.22 9.94
CA LEU A 318 -9.96 -6.91 8.74
C LEU A 318 -9.34 -8.29 9.05
N CYS A 319 -9.54 -8.80 10.27
CA CYS A 319 -9.01 -10.09 10.70
C CYS A 319 -10.14 -11.10 10.92
N HIS A 320 -10.19 -12.13 10.08
CA HIS A 320 -11.10 -13.27 10.19
C HIS A 320 -10.42 -14.42 10.94
N MET A 321 -10.14 -14.23 12.23
CA MET A 321 -9.35 -15.18 13.04
C MET A 321 -9.95 -16.58 13.10
N GLU A 322 -11.26 -16.72 12.89
CA GLU A 322 -11.94 -18.02 12.78
C GLU A 322 -11.51 -18.84 11.55
N ARG A 323 -10.84 -18.21 10.58
CA ARG A 323 -10.36 -18.81 9.33
C ARG A 323 -8.86 -19.08 9.33
N VAL A 324 -8.16 -18.79 10.42
CA VAL A 324 -6.71 -18.95 10.49
C VAL A 324 -6.31 -20.41 10.30
N VAL A 325 -5.30 -20.64 9.47
CA VAL A 325 -4.69 -21.95 9.25
C VAL A 325 -3.19 -21.77 9.41
N ASP A 326 -2.59 -22.50 10.34
CA ASP A 326 -1.15 -22.46 10.53
C ASP A 326 -0.47 -23.46 9.58
N GLU A 327 0.43 -22.97 8.72
CA GLU A 327 1.23 -23.79 7.81
C GLU A 327 2.71 -23.52 8.11
N THR A 328 3.36 -24.49 8.76
CA THR A 328 4.76 -24.41 9.21
C THR A 328 5.63 -25.60 8.77
N ASP A 329 5.02 -26.58 8.09
CA ASP A 329 5.68 -27.80 7.59
C ASP A 329 6.10 -27.63 6.12
N PHE A 330 6.65 -26.45 5.79
CA PHE A 330 7.19 -26.16 4.45
C PHE A 330 8.63 -26.69 4.32
N VAL A 331 9.08 -26.89 3.09
CA VAL A 331 10.39 -27.48 2.81
C VAL A 331 11.50 -26.54 3.29
N SER A 332 12.20 -26.94 4.36
CA SER A 332 13.23 -26.12 4.99
C SER A 332 14.49 -26.91 5.35
N THR A 333 15.62 -26.20 5.38
CA THR A 333 16.94 -26.70 5.80
C THR A 333 17.66 -25.60 6.60
N PRO A 334 18.76 -25.91 7.30
CA PRO A 334 19.58 -24.86 7.92
C PRO A 334 20.08 -23.78 6.95
N ASP A 335 20.19 -24.09 5.66
CA ASP A 335 20.66 -23.19 4.60
C ASP A 335 19.54 -22.51 3.81
N TYR A 336 18.27 -22.85 4.06
CA TYR A 336 17.10 -22.26 3.42
C TYR A 336 15.84 -22.45 4.27
N TYR A 337 15.25 -21.37 4.75
CA TYR A 337 13.94 -21.38 5.41
C TYR A 337 13.24 -20.03 5.29
N MET A 338 11.90 -20.06 5.28
CA MET A 338 11.07 -18.87 5.39
C MET A 338 10.83 -18.54 6.86
N ASP A 339 10.94 -17.27 7.22
CA ASP A 339 10.51 -16.66 8.48
C ASP A 339 10.33 -15.16 8.20
N TRP A 340 10.14 -14.31 9.22
CA TRP A 340 10.02 -12.86 9.01
C TRP A 340 11.19 -12.24 8.20
N ILE A 341 12.39 -12.81 8.30
CA ILE A 341 13.47 -12.65 7.31
C ILE A 341 13.78 -14.02 6.75
N GLU A 342 13.81 -14.14 5.42
CA GLU A 342 14.34 -15.32 4.73
C GLU A 342 15.74 -15.66 5.23
N GLY A 343 15.92 -16.87 5.72
CA GLY A 343 17.13 -17.28 6.41
C GLY A 343 17.86 -18.43 5.76
N GLY A 344 19.11 -18.60 6.18
CA GLY A 344 20.04 -19.55 5.59
C GLY A 344 21.10 -18.88 4.72
N SER A 345 21.80 -19.68 3.92
CA SER A 345 22.87 -19.22 3.02
C SER A 345 22.41 -19.14 1.55
N LEU A 346 21.30 -19.79 1.21
CA LEU A 346 20.72 -19.82 -0.12
C LEU A 346 19.54 -18.87 -0.22
N ILE A 347 19.42 -18.25 -1.40
CA ILE A 347 18.24 -17.46 -1.78
C ILE A 347 17.54 -18.26 -2.87
N ALA A 348 16.26 -18.56 -2.66
CA ALA A 348 15.45 -19.31 -3.60
C ALA A 348 14.04 -18.74 -3.68
N ASN A 349 13.35 -19.07 -4.77
CA ASN A 349 11.96 -18.71 -5.00
C ASN A 349 11.28 -19.94 -5.63
N PRO A 350 10.84 -20.92 -4.82
CA PRO A 350 10.00 -21.99 -5.30
C PRO A 350 8.56 -21.50 -5.53
N PRO A 351 7.76 -22.22 -6.32
CA PRO A 351 6.31 -22.04 -6.36
C PRO A 351 5.71 -22.04 -4.95
N TRP A 352 4.85 -21.07 -4.64
CA TRP A 352 4.31 -20.88 -3.28
C TRP A 352 3.35 -22.00 -2.87
N ASP A 353 2.76 -22.67 -3.86
CA ASP A 353 1.88 -23.83 -3.73
C ASP A 353 2.62 -25.16 -3.53
N ASP A 354 3.95 -25.18 -3.66
CA ASP A 354 4.75 -26.36 -3.28
C ASP A 354 4.81 -26.53 -1.74
N ASP A 355 4.71 -25.41 -1.01
CA ASP A 355 4.93 -25.34 0.44
C ASP A 355 3.66 -25.03 1.25
N THR A 356 2.65 -24.41 0.63
CA THR A 356 1.45 -23.94 1.33
C THR A 356 0.18 -24.25 0.53
N ARG A 357 -0.92 -24.57 1.22
CA ARG A 357 -2.24 -24.77 0.58
C ARG A 357 -3.10 -23.52 0.66
N THR A 358 -2.83 -22.67 1.63
CA THR A 358 -3.63 -21.49 1.94
C THR A 358 -2.99 -20.19 1.46
N GLY A 359 -1.71 -20.24 1.11
CA GLY A 359 -0.87 -19.08 0.85
C GLY A 359 -0.17 -18.54 2.09
N ALA A 360 -0.50 -19.02 3.29
CA ALA A 360 0.18 -18.64 4.54
C ALA A 360 1.49 -19.41 4.76
N TYR A 361 2.54 -18.73 5.21
CA TYR A 361 3.78 -19.30 5.75
C TYR A 361 3.92 -18.88 7.21
N GLY A 362 3.29 -19.60 8.13
CA GLY A 362 3.50 -19.33 9.55
C GLY A 362 2.34 -19.68 10.46
N THR A 363 2.36 -19.07 11.65
CA THR A 363 1.47 -19.42 12.78
C THR A 363 0.62 -18.22 13.19
N GLY A 364 -0.35 -17.85 12.34
CA GLY A 364 -1.28 -16.75 12.63
C GLY A 364 -2.10 -16.97 13.90
N SER A 365 -2.35 -18.22 14.31
CA SER A 365 -3.16 -18.54 15.49
C SER A 365 -2.57 -18.06 16.83
N LEU A 366 -1.24 -17.84 16.88
CA LEU A 366 -0.53 -17.38 18.08
C LEU A 366 -0.50 -15.86 18.22
N ALA A 367 -1.09 -15.14 17.26
CA ALA A 367 -1.10 -13.70 17.22
C ALA A 367 -1.95 -13.06 18.31
N THR A 368 -1.53 -11.90 18.80
CA THR A 368 -2.34 -11.07 19.71
C THR A 368 -2.16 -9.59 19.39
N ALA A 369 -3.21 -8.80 19.66
CA ALA A 369 -3.14 -7.35 19.50
C ALA A 369 -2.04 -6.70 20.38
N GLU A 370 -1.75 -7.28 21.55
CA GLU A 370 -0.69 -6.77 22.42
C GLU A 370 0.70 -6.98 21.82
N LYS A 371 0.97 -8.14 21.20
CA LYS A 371 2.21 -8.36 20.44
C LYS A 371 2.33 -7.36 19.30
N GLY A 372 1.24 -7.11 18.57
CA GLY A 372 1.18 -6.12 17.49
C GLY A 372 1.56 -4.72 17.96
N ARG A 373 1.01 -4.27 19.09
CA ARG A 373 1.34 -2.98 19.71
C ARG A 373 2.82 -2.89 20.09
N LEU A 374 3.36 -3.92 20.73
CA LEU A 374 4.75 -3.98 21.19
C LEU A 374 5.74 -3.97 20.02
N TRP A 375 5.49 -4.76 18.97
CA TRP A 375 6.32 -4.77 17.77
C TRP A 375 6.19 -3.50 16.94
N LEU A 376 5.02 -2.85 16.92
CA LEU A 376 4.84 -1.55 16.28
C LEU A 376 5.68 -0.46 16.95
N GLU A 377 5.64 -0.39 18.28
CA GLU A 377 6.45 0.54 19.05
C GLU A 377 7.95 0.35 18.79
N ALA A 378 8.42 -0.91 18.83
CA ALA A 378 9.81 -1.25 18.55
C ALA A 378 10.22 -0.91 17.11
N ALA A 379 9.36 -1.20 16.13
CA ALA A 379 9.63 -0.86 14.73
C ALA A 379 9.72 0.67 14.53
N ILE A 380 8.79 1.45 15.10
CA ILE A 380 8.82 2.92 15.02
C ILE A 380 10.11 3.47 15.65
N GLU A 381 10.51 2.95 16.80
CA GLU A 381 11.75 3.35 17.48
C GLU A 381 12.98 3.04 16.61
N GLU A 382 13.05 1.84 16.03
CA GLU A 382 14.14 1.46 15.13
C GLU A 382 14.22 2.39 13.91
N LYS A 383 13.11 2.65 13.24
CA LYS A 383 13.10 3.50 12.05
C LYS A 383 13.45 4.95 12.39
N ALA A 384 13.08 5.44 13.57
CA ALA A 384 13.54 6.74 14.07
C ALA A 384 15.06 6.75 14.33
N ALA A 385 15.63 5.65 14.83
CA ALA A 385 17.08 5.51 14.97
C ALA A 385 17.79 5.47 13.60
N HIS A 386 17.21 4.80 12.60
CA HIS A 386 17.73 4.82 11.23
C HIS A 386 17.69 6.22 10.61
N VAL A 387 16.66 7.03 10.88
CA VAL A 387 16.62 8.43 10.44
C VAL A 387 17.81 9.22 10.99
N ALA A 388 18.12 9.06 12.29
CA ALA A 388 19.27 9.71 12.90
C ALA A 388 20.60 9.24 12.27
N GLU A 389 20.72 7.93 11.99
CA GLU A 389 21.90 7.37 11.32
C GLU A 389 22.05 7.92 9.88
N ILE A 390 20.97 8.04 9.12
CA ILE A 390 20.98 8.64 7.78
C ILE A 390 21.49 10.08 7.83
N HIS A 391 21.00 10.89 8.77
CA HIS A 391 21.49 12.25 9.00
C HIS A 391 22.98 12.28 9.28
N GLU A 392 23.43 11.41 10.18
CA GLU A 392 24.83 11.34 10.59
C GLU A 392 25.74 10.92 9.43
N GLN A 393 25.34 9.89 8.69
CA GLN A 393 26.08 9.39 7.52
C GLN A 393 26.14 10.42 6.39
N HIS A 394 25.06 11.18 6.18
CA HIS A 394 25.05 12.29 5.24
C HIS A 394 26.02 13.40 5.68
N ARG A 395 25.89 13.89 6.93
CA ARG A 395 26.74 14.95 7.50
C ARG A 395 28.23 14.61 7.40
N ARG A 396 28.63 13.42 7.85
CA ARG A 396 30.04 12.95 7.78
C ARG A 396 30.57 12.92 6.35
N ARG A 397 29.73 12.63 5.35
CA ARG A 397 30.12 12.64 3.94
C ARG A 397 30.29 14.05 3.42
N GLU A 398 29.42 14.99 3.78
CA GLU A 398 29.62 16.41 3.46
C GLU A 398 30.94 16.92 4.05
N GLU A 399 31.25 16.64 5.32
CA GLU A 399 32.52 17.04 5.95
C GLU A 399 33.74 16.47 5.23
N ARG A 400 33.68 15.20 4.79
CA ARG A 400 34.75 14.63 3.97
C ARG A 400 34.89 15.35 2.62
N ARG A 401 33.79 15.75 1.99
CA ARG A 401 33.83 16.51 0.72
C ARG A 401 34.47 17.88 0.92
N GLU A 402 34.10 18.58 1.99
CA GLU A 402 34.69 19.87 2.37
C GLU A 402 36.19 19.75 2.69
N ALA A 403 36.61 18.64 3.30
CA ALA A 403 38.02 18.31 3.52
C ALA A 403 38.77 17.85 2.25
N GLY A 404 38.15 17.97 1.06
CA GLY A 404 38.79 17.70 -0.23
C GLY A 404 38.81 16.25 -0.68
N TRP A 405 38.07 15.35 -0.02
CA TRP A 405 37.98 13.94 -0.42
C TRP A 405 37.08 13.74 -1.64
N GLY A 406 37.54 12.94 -2.60
CA GLY A 406 36.79 12.58 -3.81
C GLY A 406 37.05 13.53 -4.99
N LEU A 407 36.49 13.17 -6.14
CA LEU A 407 36.63 13.92 -7.40
C LEU A 407 35.47 14.93 -7.57
N TRP A 408 35.28 15.82 -6.59
CA TRP A 408 34.24 16.86 -6.65
C TRP A 408 34.82 18.13 -7.28
N GLY A 409 34.16 18.67 -8.31
CA GLY A 409 34.62 19.87 -9.02
C GLY A 409 35.86 19.70 -9.89
N LYS A 410 36.50 18.52 -9.87
CA LYS A 410 37.53 18.14 -10.84
C LYS A 410 36.81 17.56 -12.07
N GLY A 411 36.97 18.21 -13.22
CA GLY A 411 36.39 17.73 -14.48
C GLY A 411 36.73 16.25 -14.69
N ARG A 412 35.74 15.48 -15.17
CA ARG A 412 35.97 14.09 -15.58
C ARG A 412 36.99 14.03 -16.71
#